data_AF-A0A5D2XXH8-F1
#
_entry.id   AF-A0A5D2XXH8-F1
#
_cell.length_a   1.000
_cell.length_b   1.000
_cell.length_c   1.000
_cell.angle_alpha   90.00
_cell.angle_beta   90.00
_cell.angle_gamma   90.00
#
_symmetry.space_group_name_H-M   'P 1'
#
loop_
_entity.id
_entity.type
_entity.pdbx_description
1 polymer ?
#
loop_
_entity_poly.entity_id
_entity_poly.type
_entity_poly.pdbx_seq_one_letter_code
_entity_poly.pdbx_strand_id
1 'polypeptide(L)'
;MLLLYFFLTCFPIIFLFKLKKSLPPWATEVKLLSLWFGKDVSFSSVTKLIKTSSSLSYFTSKMSLKKMSLTSKVDNFEEEVVEEGAAMSILDLPELVLESILERLPPASLCSMAGVCSSLRSRCITDHFWEKHMKNKWGRIIGPVAYREWQWHIALRKDSSHLKQGRSKGLMRIFSIVRPSWWIKPKVDDCSKQSSLPRESIMSWFLALETGRFCFPAQVYNRENGHVGFMLSCYDAELCYDQRTDTFQARYSPHGRRAVAIENNVPWERLRAPLVDTSPHDLHISDCLNELRPGDHIEIQWRRNKEFPYGWWYGVVGHLASCDGNENYCRCHNSDTVVLEFNQYALGSRWRHTTIDRKEHREEGNEGDGFYGGIRKLGSDEEISTWKRLWPAEILE
;
A
#
# COMPACT_ATOMS: atom_id res chain seq x y z
N MET A 1 42.23 20.15 33.51
CA MET A 1 40.86 20.72 33.49
C MET A 1 40.72 22.02 32.69
N LEU A 2 41.78 22.78 32.39
CA LEU A 2 41.70 23.94 31.47
C LEU A 2 41.95 23.61 29.99
N LEU A 3 42.73 22.57 29.65
CA LEU A 3 42.94 22.18 28.25
C LEU A 3 41.70 21.51 27.61
N LEU A 4 40.88 20.80 28.39
CA LEU A 4 39.71 20.11 27.86
C LEU A 4 38.59 21.08 27.46
N TYR A 5 38.48 22.22 28.17
CA TYR A 5 37.49 23.26 27.89
C TYR A 5 37.80 24.04 26.60
N PHE A 6 39.09 24.22 26.27
CA PHE A 6 39.51 24.90 25.04
C PHE A 6 39.20 24.08 23.77
N PHE A 7 39.33 22.75 23.84
CA PHE A 7 38.97 21.86 22.74
C PHE A 7 37.45 21.76 22.51
N LEU A 8 36.65 21.81 23.58
CA LEU A 8 35.19 21.73 23.49
C LEU A 8 34.53 23.02 22.99
N THR A 9 35.16 24.19 23.14
CA THR A 9 34.61 25.47 22.67
C THR A 9 35.08 25.87 21.26
N CYS A 10 36.24 25.39 20.80
CA CYS A 10 36.81 25.79 19.50
C CYS A 10 36.46 24.85 18.33
N PHE A 11 36.00 23.61 18.58
CA PHE A 11 35.63 22.68 17.53
C PHE A 11 34.40 23.09 16.67
N PRO A 12 33.34 23.74 17.19
CA PRO A 12 32.21 24.14 16.34
C PRO A 12 32.53 25.34 15.43
N ILE A 13 33.59 26.10 15.71
CA ILE A 13 33.94 27.30 14.93
C ILE A 13 34.76 26.92 13.69
N ILE A 14 35.66 25.94 13.78
CA ILE A 14 36.50 25.51 12.64
C ILE A 14 35.67 24.76 11.58
N PHE A 15 34.60 24.06 11.99
CA PHE A 15 33.74 23.34 11.05
C PHE A 15 32.81 24.27 10.23
N LEU A 16 32.46 25.44 10.78
CA LEU A 16 31.64 26.45 10.07
C LEU A 16 32.42 27.20 8.98
N PHE A 17 33.75 27.28 9.05
CA PHE A 17 34.57 27.96 8.03
C PHE A 17 34.92 27.08 6.83
N LYS A 18 34.76 25.75 6.90
CA LYS A 18 34.99 24.86 5.75
C LYS A 18 33.76 24.63 4.85
N LEU A 19 32.59 25.16 5.22
CA LEU A 19 31.36 25.04 4.42
C LEU A 19 31.04 26.30 3.60
N LYS A 20 32.06 26.97 3.06
CA LYS A 20 31.89 28.02 2.05
C LYS A 20 32.78 27.76 0.84
N LYS A 21 32.33 26.90 -0.07
CA LYS A 21 32.65 27.02 -1.51
C LYS A 21 31.46 26.61 -2.37
N SER A 22 30.98 27.61 -3.13
CA SER A 22 30.35 27.54 -4.46
C SER A 22 28.97 26.87 -4.60
N LEU A 23 27.90 27.66 -4.54
CA LEU A 23 26.65 27.37 -5.26
C LEU A 23 26.76 27.94 -6.70
N PRO A 24 26.33 27.22 -7.76
CA PRO A 24 26.32 27.75 -9.13
C PRO A 24 25.22 28.81 -9.35
N PRO A 25 25.39 29.73 -10.32
CA PRO A 25 24.57 30.92 -10.48
C PRO A 25 23.37 30.66 -11.40
N TRP A 26 22.22 30.31 -10.82
CA TRP A 26 20.90 30.55 -11.46
C TRP A 26 19.72 30.54 -10.46
N ALA A 27 19.95 30.40 -9.15
CA ALA A 27 18.92 30.44 -8.13
C ALA A 27 18.70 31.87 -7.58
N THR A 28 18.47 32.84 -8.45
CA THR A 28 18.25 34.24 -8.03
C THR A 28 17.09 34.91 -8.77
N GLU A 29 15.95 34.23 -8.88
CA GLU A 29 14.65 34.89 -9.03
C GLU A 29 13.60 34.11 -8.21
N VAL A 30 12.48 34.73 -7.86
CA VAL A 30 11.38 34.22 -7.01
C VAL A 30 11.52 34.44 -5.49
N LYS A 31 12.17 35.52 -5.05
CA LYS A 31 12.01 35.98 -3.65
C LYS A 31 11.70 37.47 -3.55
N LEU A 32 10.55 37.88 -4.08
CA LEU A 32 10.06 39.25 -3.90
C LEU A 32 8.53 39.43 -3.96
N LEU A 33 7.69 38.46 -3.57
CA LEU A 33 6.23 38.65 -3.52
C LEU A 33 5.49 37.82 -2.44
N SER A 34 5.84 37.96 -1.16
CA SER A 34 4.91 37.53 -0.07
C SER A 34 5.20 38.13 1.31
N LEU A 35 5.58 39.40 1.37
CA LEU A 35 5.46 40.21 2.57
C LEU A 35 4.57 41.38 2.18
N TRP A 36 3.58 41.70 3.02
CA TRP A 36 2.43 42.60 2.83
C TRP A 36 1.12 41.87 2.58
N PHE A 37 0.47 41.44 3.67
CA PHE A 37 -0.75 42.10 4.18
C PHE A 37 -1.17 41.39 5.47
N GLY A 38 -0.88 42.02 6.60
CA GLY A 38 -1.58 41.78 7.85
C GLY A 38 -2.34 43.04 8.21
N LYS A 39 -3.66 42.94 8.34
CA LYS A 39 -4.46 43.51 9.44
C LYS A 39 -5.96 43.29 9.25
N ASP A 40 -6.56 42.80 10.33
CA ASP A 40 -7.88 43.13 10.88
C ASP A 40 -9.11 43.13 9.96
N VAL A 41 -9.94 42.07 10.08
CA VAL A 41 -11.40 42.24 10.20
C VAL A 41 -11.96 41.20 11.17
N SER A 42 -12.42 41.69 12.32
CA SER A 42 -13.34 41.00 13.22
C SER A 42 -14.75 41.06 12.64
N PHE A 43 -15.46 39.93 12.54
CA PHE A 43 -16.92 39.93 12.55
C PHE A 43 -17.45 38.62 13.15
N SER A 44 -17.86 38.71 14.42
CA SER A 44 -18.91 37.89 15.00
C SER A 44 -20.24 38.22 14.31
N SER A 45 -21.09 37.20 14.14
CA SER A 45 -22.51 37.24 13.72
C SER A 45 -22.80 36.85 12.27
N VAL A 46 -22.76 35.54 11.98
CA VAL A 46 -23.86 34.88 11.26
C VAL A 46 -24.22 33.59 12.00
N THR A 47 -25.05 33.74 13.02
CA THR A 47 -25.95 32.68 13.45
C THR A 47 -27.18 32.72 12.53
N LYS A 48 -27.37 31.71 11.67
CA LYS A 48 -28.65 31.07 11.30
C LYS A 48 -28.55 30.33 9.95
N LEU A 49 -29.08 29.09 9.95
CA LEU A 49 -29.21 28.13 8.85
C LEU A 49 -27.87 27.55 8.38
N ILE A 50 -27.52 26.30 8.64
CA ILE A 50 -28.22 25.09 8.15
C ILE A 50 -28.53 24.14 9.31
N LYS A 51 -29.82 23.90 9.50
CA LYS A 51 -30.40 22.96 10.45
C LYS A 51 -31.24 22.00 9.63
N THR A 52 -30.66 20.91 9.12
CA THR A 52 -31.38 19.72 8.64
C THR A 52 -30.41 18.56 8.39
N SER A 53 -30.68 17.42 9.04
CA SER A 53 -30.10 16.07 8.90
C SER A 53 -28.60 15.93 9.18
N SER A 54 -28.08 15.06 10.04
CA SER A 54 -28.61 13.85 10.68
C SER A 54 -27.84 13.64 11.98
N SER A 55 -28.53 13.72 13.11
CA SER A 55 -27.98 13.34 14.42
C SER A 55 -27.80 11.82 14.46
N LEU A 56 -26.56 11.35 14.44
CA LEU A 56 -26.22 9.96 14.75
C LEU A 56 -26.38 9.79 16.26
N SER A 57 -27.55 9.31 16.69
CA SER A 57 -27.83 8.97 18.08
C SER A 57 -27.00 7.76 18.49
N TYR A 58 -26.05 7.97 19.39
CA TYR A 58 -25.38 6.91 20.13
C TYR A 58 -26.40 6.22 21.05
N PHE A 59 -26.91 5.06 20.65
CA PHE A 59 -27.65 4.17 21.53
C PHE A 59 -26.67 3.39 22.41
N THR A 60 -26.43 3.85 23.64
CA THR A 60 -25.88 2.99 24.69
C THR A 60 -27.04 2.25 25.37
N SER A 61 -27.39 1.06 24.87
CA SER A 61 -28.30 0.17 25.59
C SER A 61 -27.54 -0.51 26.74
N LYS A 62 -27.67 0.03 27.95
CA LYS A 62 -27.36 -0.70 29.19
C LYS A 62 -28.46 -1.72 29.44
N MET A 63 -28.26 -2.98 29.06
CA MET A 63 -29.11 -4.06 29.54
C MET A 63 -28.62 -4.55 30.90
N SER A 64 -29.46 -4.37 31.92
CA SER A 64 -29.30 -4.97 33.24
C SER A 64 -29.74 -6.44 33.17
N LEU A 65 -28.84 -7.36 33.53
CA LEU A 65 -29.13 -8.79 33.65
C LEU A 65 -30.03 -9.01 34.88
N LYS A 66 -31.35 -9.03 34.67
CA LYS A 66 -32.30 -9.49 35.67
C LYS A 66 -32.29 -11.02 35.66
N LYS A 67 -31.69 -11.61 36.69
CA LYS A 67 -31.70 -13.04 36.96
C LYS A 67 -33.16 -13.48 37.24
N MET A 68 -33.82 -14.14 36.30
CA MET A 68 -35.08 -14.83 36.59
C MET A 68 -34.76 -16.27 37.00
N SER A 69 -35.11 -16.61 38.23
CA SER A 69 -35.14 -17.98 38.74
C SER A 69 -36.35 -18.70 38.18
N LEU A 70 -36.12 -19.84 37.53
CA LEU A 70 -37.16 -20.77 37.09
C LEU A 70 -37.47 -21.73 38.25
N THR A 71 -38.68 -21.65 38.78
CA THR A 71 -39.28 -22.70 39.63
C THR A 71 -40.71 -22.98 39.21
N SER A 72 -40.90 -24.23 38.77
CA SER A 72 -42.08 -25.09 38.67
C SER A 72 -43.49 -24.52 38.91
N LYS A 73 -44.39 -24.80 37.95
CA LYS A 73 -45.59 -25.61 38.23
C LYS A 73 -46.16 -26.20 36.95
N VAL A 74 -46.41 -27.50 37.00
CA VAL A 74 -47.27 -28.25 36.08
C VAL A 74 -48.69 -27.81 36.35
N ASP A 75 -49.40 -27.36 35.33
CA ASP A 75 -50.85 -27.50 35.23
C ASP A 75 -51.18 -27.79 33.77
N ASN A 76 -51.78 -28.96 33.56
CA ASN A 76 -52.38 -29.38 32.30
C ASN A 76 -53.69 -28.61 32.14
N PHE A 77 -53.76 -27.73 31.15
CA PHE A 77 -55.04 -27.38 30.54
C PHE A 77 -54.81 -27.34 29.03
N GLU A 78 -55.57 -28.20 28.34
CA GLU A 78 -55.74 -28.19 26.90
C GLU A 78 -56.40 -26.86 26.52
N GLU A 79 -55.59 -25.91 26.05
CA GLU A 79 -56.06 -24.69 25.42
C GLU A 79 -55.72 -24.84 23.93
N GLU A 80 -56.76 -24.96 23.11
CA GLU A 80 -56.67 -24.96 21.65
C GLU A 80 -55.91 -23.70 21.20
N VAL A 81 -54.64 -23.88 20.84
CA VAL A 81 -53.86 -22.85 20.19
C VAL A 81 -54.37 -22.71 18.77
N VAL A 82 -55.23 -21.72 18.56
CA VAL A 82 -55.34 -21.06 17.26
C VAL A 82 -53.93 -20.62 16.89
N GLU A 83 -53.33 -21.23 15.87
CA GLU A 83 -52.04 -20.82 15.29
C GLU A 83 -52.19 -19.38 14.74
N GLU A 84 -52.02 -18.39 15.62
CA GLU A 84 -51.62 -17.05 15.20
C GLU A 84 -50.23 -17.21 14.56
N GLY A 85 -50.20 -17.01 13.24
CA GLY A 85 -49.07 -17.29 12.35
C GLY A 85 -47.72 -17.12 13.03
N ALA A 86 -47.08 -18.26 13.32
CA ALA A 86 -45.78 -18.32 13.96
C ALA A 86 -44.87 -17.30 13.26
N ALA A 87 -44.44 -16.28 14.00
CA ALA A 87 -43.58 -15.24 13.47
C ALA A 87 -42.28 -15.89 12.99
N MET A 88 -42.20 -16.20 11.68
CA MET A 88 -41.05 -16.87 11.10
C MET A 88 -39.81 -16.00 11.32
N SER A 89 -38.87 -16.51 12.08
CA SER A 89 -37.56 -15.92 12.27
C SER A 89 -36.73 -16.12 11.02
N ILE A 90 -35.81 -15.19 10.75
CA ILE A 90 -34.78 -15.38 9.71
C ILE A 90 -33.94 -16.64 9.95
N LEU A 91 -33.83 -17.07 11.22
CA LEU A 91 -33.12 -18.30 11.60
C LEU A 91 -33.92 -19.57 11.29
N ASP A 92 -35.22 -19.44 11.01
CA ASP A 92 -36.09 -20.57 10.65
C ASP A 92 -36.03 -20.87 9.14
N LEU A 93 -35.32 -20.04 8.37
CA LEU A 93 -35.07 -20.27 6.96
C LEU A 93 -34.18 -21.51 6.74
N PRO A 94 -34.35 -22.24 5.63
CA PRO A 94 -33.43 -23.31 5.24
C PRO A 94 -31.98 -22.80 5.15
N GLU A 95 -31.03 -23.65 5.56
CA GLU A 95 -29.61 -23.26 5.70
C GLU A 95 -29.04 -22.60 4.43
N LEU A 96 -29.31 -23.18 3.25
CA LEU A 96 -28.84 -22.66 1.96
C LEU A 96 -29.43 -21.29 1.61
N VAL A 97 -30.68 -21.03 2.03
CA VAL A 97 -31.34 -19.73 1.80
C VAL A 97 -30.69 -18.67 2.69
N LEU A 98 -30.44 -19.01 3.96
CA LEU A 98 -29.78 -18.12 4.89
C LEU A 98 -28.33 -17.83 4.47
N GLU A 99 -27.57 -18.84 4.06
CA GLU A 99 -26.23 -18.65 3.48
C GLU A 99 -26.26 -17.76 2.23
N SER A 100 -27.20 -18.00 1.31
CA SER A 100 -27.36 -17.17 0.10
C SER A 100 -27.66 -15.70 0.41
N ILE A 101 -28.44 -15.44 1.48
CA ILE A 101 -28.70 -14.08 1.94
C ILE A 101 -27.42 -13.46 2.48
N LEU A 102 -26.71 -14.16 3.38
CA LEU A 102 -25.49 -13.67 4.00
C LEU A 102 -24.38 -13.42 2.95
N GLU A 103 -24.22 -14.28 1.95
CA GLU A 103 -23.21 -14.14 0.88
C GLU A 103 -23.42 -12.89 0.00
N ARG A 104 -24.63 -12.34 -0.02
CA ARG A 104 -24.98 -11.13 -0.78
C ARG A 104 -24.80 -9.84 0.03
N LEU A 105 -24.61 -9.93 1.34
CA LEU A 105 -24.47 -8.77 2.20
C LEU A 105 -23.11 -8.08 1.98
N PRO A 106 -23.05 -6.74 2.00
CA PRO A 106 -21.77 -6.05 2.03
C PRO A 106 -21.06 -6.26 3.38
N PRO A 107 -19.72 -6.07 3.45
CA PRO A 107 -18.93 -6.30 4.67
C PRO A 107 -19.46 -5.60 5.93
N ALA A 108 -19.93 -4.36 5.80
CA ALA A 108 -20.51 -3.62 6.93
C ALA A 108 -21.79 -4.29 7.46
N SER A 109 -22.66 -4.76 6.57
CA SER A 109 -23.89 -5.48 6.95
C SER A 109 -23.57 -6.85 7.56
N LEU A 110 -22.55 -7.57 7.06
CA LEU A 110 -22.08 -8.80 7.70
C LEU A 110 -21.63 -8.55 9.15
N CYS A 111 -20.88 -7.48 9.40
CA CYS A 111 -20.49 -7.07 10.74
C CYS A 111 -21.69 -6.71 11.63
N SER A 112 -22.69 -6.00 11.08
CA SER A 112 -23.93 -5.70 11.81
C SER A 112 -24.72 -6.97 12.15
N MET A 113 -24.86 -7.90 11.20
CA MET A 113 -25.55 -9.18 11.40
C MET A 113 -24.86 -10.05 12.46
N ALA A 114 -23.53 -10.02 12.52
CA ALA A 114 -22.76 -10.70 13.57
C ALA A 114 -23.00 -10.14 14.99
N GLY A 115 -23.64 -8.96 15.09
CA GLY A 115 -24.02 -8.34 16.36
C GLY A 115 -25.41 -8.74 16.87
N VAL A 116 -26.26 -9.35 16.03
CA VAL A 116 -27.68 -9.58 16.34
C VAL A 116 -27.88 -10.74 17.33
N CYS A 117 -27.28 -11.90 17.07
CA CYS A 117 -27.36 -13.06 17.95
C CYS A 117 -26.12 -13.97 17.80
N SER A 118 -25.95 -14.95 18.69
CA SER A 118 -24.81 -15.88 18.67
C SER A 118 -24.75 -16.73 17.40
N SER A 119 -25.90 -17.21 16.90
CA SER A 119 -25.99 -18.03 15.68
C SER A 119 -25.54 -17.25 14.44
N LEU A 120 -26.05 -16.03 14.26
CA LEU A 120 -25.64 -15.15 13.16
C LEU A 120 -24.19 -14.72 13.29
N ARG A 121 -23.70 -14.50 14.52
CA ARG A 121 -22.29 -14.22 14.78
C ARG A 121 -21.39 -15.34 14.26
N SER A 122 -21.64 -16.58 14.62
CA SER A 122 -20.79 -17.71 14.18
C SER A 122 -20.79 -17.86 12.66
N ARG A 123 -21.91 -17.56 11.99
CA ARG A 123 -22.01 -17.63 10.52
C ARG A 123 -21.29 -16.47 9.84
N CYS A 124 -21.56 -15.23 10.23
CA CYS A 124 -21.05 -14.02 9.58
C CYS A 124 -19.53 -13.83 9.71
N ILE A 125 -18.88 -14.49 10.68
CA ILE A 125 -17.41 -14.46 10.83
C ILE A 125 -16.69 -15.53 9.99
N THR A 126 -17.42 -16.41 9.32
CA THR A 126 -16.83 -17.51 8.56
C THR A 126 -16.16 -17.00 7.29
N ASP A 127 -14.95 -17.46 7.02
CA ASP A 127 -14.08 -16.89 5.99
C ASP A 127 -14.64 -16.99 4.56
N HIS A 128 -15.48 -17.98 4.23
CA HIS A 128 -16.05 -18.12 2.89
C HIS A 128 -16.88 -16.90 2.44
N PHE A 129 -17.58 -16.21 3.36
CA PHE A 129 -18.28 -14.96 3.04
C PHE A 129 -17.31 -13.81 2.75
N TRP A 130 -16.12 -13.84 3.32
CA TRP A 130 -15.11 -12.79 3.19
C TRP A 130 -14.14 -13.00 2.04
N GLU A 131 -13.90 -14.25 1.61
CA GLU A 131 -13.04 -14.60 0.47
C GLU A 131 -13.44 -13.83 -0.80
N LYS A 132 -14.74 -13.82 -1.10
CA LYS A 132 -15.29 -13.11 -2.26
C LYS A 132 -15.05 -11.60 -2.17
N HIS A 133 -15.31 -11.00 -1.01
CA HIS A 133 -15.06 -9.57 -0.80
C HIS A 133 -13.59 -9.22 -0.88
N MET A 134 -12.73 -10.05 -0.29
CA MET A 134 -11.28 -9.90 -0.34
C MET A 134 -10.78 -9.95 -1.79
N LYS A 135 -11.16 -10.98 -2.54
CA LYS A 135 -10.75 -11.13 -3.95
C LYS A 135 -11.23 -9.97 -4.81
N ASN A 136 -12.49 -9.56 -4.65
CA ASN A 136 -13.08 -8.51 -5.48
C ASN A 136 -12.48 -7.12 -5.23
N LYS A 137 -12.24 -6.75 -3.97
CA LYS A 137 -11.72 -5.43 -3.64
C LYS A 137 -10.19 -5.37 -3.63
N TRP A 138 -9.56 -6.35 -2.99
CA TRP A 138 -8.13 -6.33 -2.68
C TRP A 138 -7.30 -7.18 -3.62
N GLY A 139 -7.90 -8.17 -4.28
CA GLY A 139 -7.20 -9.21 -5.05
C GLY A 139 -6.28 -8.71 -6.18
N ARG A 140 -6.47 -7.47 -6.66
CA ARG A 140 -5.58 -6.84 -7.65
C ARG A 140 -4.25 -6.35 -7.05
N ILE A 141 -4.23 -6.00 -5.78
CA ILE A 141 -3.08 -5.34 -5.13
C ILE A 141 -2.45 -6.17 -4.02
N ILE A 142 -3.18 -7.10 -3.41
CA ILE A 142 -2.63 -8.03 -2.43
C ILE A 142 -2.09 -9.27 -3.12
N GLY A 143 -0.82 -9.59 -2.86
CA GLY A 143 -0.16 -10.80 -3.34
C GLY A 143 0.23 -11.75 -2.20
N PRO A 144 0.90 -12.86 -2.51
CA PRO A 144 1.43 -13.80 -1.53
C PRO A 144 2.34 -13.13 -0.48
N VAL A 145 3.13 -12.14 -0.91
CA VAL A 145 4.03 -11.37 -0.04
C VAL A 145 3.24 -10.63 1.05
N ALA A 146 2.15 -9.95 0.66
CA ALA A 146 1.27 -9.25 1.59
C ALA A 146 0.60 -10.19 2.59
N TYR A 147 0.21 -11.39 2.14
CA TYR A 147 -0.38 -12.40 3.03
C TYR A 147 0.62 -12.91 4.05
N ARG A 148 1.87 -13.19 3.65
CA ARG A 148 2.92 -13.58 4.61
C ARG A 148 3.16 -12.48 5.62
N GLU A 149 3.29 -11.22 5.20
CA GLU A 149 3.44 -10.08 6.12
C GLU A 149 2.28 -9.97 7.12
N TRP A 150 1.06 -10.29 6.68
CA TRP A 150 -0.08 -10.36 7.58
C TRP A 150 0.08 -11.47 8.64
N GLN A 151 0.51 -12.67 8.23
CA GLN A 151 0.78 -13.78 9.15
C GLN A 151 1.85 -13.40 10.18
N TRP A 152 2.95 -12.76 9.74
CA TRP A 152 3.99 -12.23 10.63
C TRP A 152 3.45 -11.17 11.59
N HIS A 153 2.59 -10.26 11.10
CA HIS A 153 1.95 -9.23 11.92
C HIS A 153 1.08 -9.83 13.04
N ILE A 154 0.35 -10.91 12.74
CA ILE A 154 -0.46 -11.63 13.72
C ILE A 154 0.43 -12.31 14.77
N ALA A 155 1.47 -13.04 14.34
CA ALA A 155 2.37 -13.76 15.21
C ALA A 155 3.04 -12.82 16.23
N LEU A 156 3.57 -11.68 15.78
CA LEU A 156 4.19 -10.69 16.65
C LEU A 156 3.22 -10.14 17.71
N ARG A 157 1.94 -9.97 17.36
CA ARG A 157 0.92 -9.55 18.34
C ARG A 157 0.63 -10.63 19.37
N LYS A 158 0.62 -11.91 18.97
CA LYS A 158 0.39 -13.05 19.86
C LYS A 158 1.48 -13.12 20.95
N ASP A 159 2.73 -12.95 20.56
CA ASP A 159 3.88 -12.95 21.48
C ASP A 159 3.85 -11.75 22.43
N SER A 160 3.46 -10.57 21.93
CA SER A 160 3.30 -9.36 22.76
C SER A 160 2.17 -9.50 23.80
N SER A 161 1.11 -10.26 23.50
CA SER A 161 0.04 -10.52 24.47
C SER A 161 0.43 -11.52 25.54
N HIS A 162 1.27 -12.51 25.20
CA HIS A 162 1.85 -13.43 26.18
C HIS A 162 2.86 -12.73 27.10
N LEU A 163 3.68 -11.81 26.57
CA LEU A 163 4.65 -11.02 27.35
C LEU A 163 4.00 -10.04 28.34
N LYS A 164 2.75 -9.60 28.08
CA LYS A 164 2.01 -8.74 29.01
C LYS A 164 1.48 -9.47 30.25
N GLN A 165 1.53 -10.80 30.27
CA GLN A 165 1.05 -11.62 31.39
C GLN A 165 2.17 -12.05 32.34
N GLY A 166 3.45 -11.86 31.99
CA GLY A 166 4.60 -12.19 32.83
C GLY A 166 5.62 -11.06 32.84
N ARG A 167 5.54 -10.17 33.83
CA ARG A 167 6.58 -9.14 34.01
C ARG A 167 7.80 -9.78 34.69
N SER A 168 8.92 -9.88 33.97
CA SER A 168 10.25 -9.76 34.56
C SER A 168 11.17 -8.96 33.62
N LYS A 169 12.04 -8.16 34.23
CA LYS A 169 12.94 -7.19 33.60
C LYS A 169 14.08 -7.93 32.91
N GLY A 170 14.43 -7.55 31.68
CA GLY A 170 15.73 -7.90 31.09
C GLY A 170 15.73 -7.97 29.57
N LEU A 171 16.41 -7.00 28.94
CA LEU A 171 16.95 -7.06 27.58
C LEU A 171 15.99 -7.45 26.44
N MET A 172 15.19 -6.49 25.95
CA MET A 172 14.92 -6.36 24.51
C MET A 172 14.84 -4.87 24.16
N ARG A 173 16.01 -4.29 23.93
CA ARG A 173 16.22 -2.89 23.53
C ARG A 173 17.00 -2.86 22.22
N ILE A 174 16.46 -3.39 21.13
CA ILE A 174 16.79 -3.01 19.75
C ILE A 174 15.49 -3.12 18.92
N PHE A 175 15.30 -2.23 17.94
CA PHE A 175 14.08 -1.94 17.17
C PHE A 175 13.14 -0.86 17.74
N SER A 176 13.73 0.24 18.21
CA SER A 176 13.06 1.54 18.28
C SER A 176 13.90 2.56 17.54
N ILE A 177 13.61 2.76 16.24
CA ILE A 177 14.07 3.94 15.51
C ILE A 177 12.82 4.60 14.90
N VAL A 178 12.33 5.57 15.67
CA VAL A 178 11.58 6.79 15.28
C VAL A 178 10.26 6.60 14.53
N ARG A 179 9.14 6.62 15.28
CA ARG A 179 7.84 7.08 14.78
C ARG A 179 7.67 8.56 15.14
N PRO A 180 7.34 9.47 14.21
CA PRO A 180 6.96 10.83 14.57
C PRO A 180 5.66 10.80 15.38
N SER A 181 5.73 11.37 16.57
CA SER A 181 4.64 11.54 17.52
C SER A 181 3.70 12.67 17.09
N TRP A 182 2.81 12.43 16.14
CA TRP A 182 1.66 13.33 15.94
C TRP A 182 0.43 12.66 15.32
N TRP A 183 0.03 11.53 15.89
CA TRP A 183 -1.31 10.99 15.67
C TRP A 183 -2.17 11.34 16.88
N ILE A 184 -2.84 12.49 16.82
CA ILE A 184 -3.94 12.79 17.74
C ILE A 184 -5.04 11.77 17.42
N LYS A 185 -5.06 10.68 18.18
CA LYS A 185 -6.19 9.74 18.16
C LYS A 185 -7.40 10.44 18.79
N PRO A 186 -8.59 10.43 18.16
CA PRO A 186 -9.80 10.59 18.94
C PRO A 186 -9.89 9.39 19.89
N LYS A 187 -10.09 9.68 21.17
CA LYS A 187 -10.24 8.70 22.24
C LYS A 187 -11.56 7.96 22.01
N VAL A 188 -11.50 6.82 21.32
CA VAL A 188 -12.60 5.87 21.25
C VAL A 188 -12.47 4.95 22.46
N ASP A 189 -13.52 4.89 23.26
CA ASP A 189 -13.60 4.10 24.49
C ASP A 189 -13.18 2.65 24.25
N ASP A 190 -12.29 2.18 25.13
CA ASP A 190 -11.76 0.83 25.16
C ASP A 190 -12.84 -0.13 25.65
N CYS A 191 -13.67 -0.61 24.73
CA CYS A 191 -14.62 -1.69 24.99
C CYS A 191 -13.85 -3.03 25.09
N SER A 192 -13.11 -3.17 26.19
CA SER A 192 -12.27 -4.31 26.56
C SER A 192 -13.09 -5.55 26.96
N LYS A 193 -13.92 -6.04 26.03
CA LYS A 193 -14.43 -7.43 26.01
C LYS A 193 -14.51 -7.90 24.57
N GLN A 194 -13.35 -8.01 23.93
CA GLN A 194 -13.23 -8.66 22.62
C GLN A 194 -13.40 -10.17 22.85
N SER A 195 -14.56 -10.71 22.50
CA SER A 195 -14.70 -12.14 22.22
C SER A 195 -13.61 -12.53 21.23
N SER A 196 -12.92 -13.63 21.51
CA SER A 196 -11.80 -14.19 20.76
C SER A 196 -12.19 -14.49 19.30
N LEU A 197 -12.18 -13.47 18.45
CA LEU A 197 -12.20 -13.68 17.01
C LEU A 197 -10.94 -14.47 16.63
N PRO A 198 -11.03 -15.46 15.74
CA PRO A 198 -9.84 -16.13 15.22
C PRO A 198 -8.98 -15.06 14.55
N ARG A 199 -7.83 -14.77 15.16
CA ARG A 199 -6.93 -13.67 14.75
C ARG A 199 -6.28 -13.93 13.39
N GLU A 200 -6.43 -15.14 12.86
CA GLU A 200 -5.84 -15.65 11.62
C GLU A 200 -6.85 -15.75 10.47
N SER A 201 -8.08 -15.25 10.64
CA SER A 201 -9.17 -15.39 9.65
C SER A 201 -9.09 -14.34 8.53
N ILE A 202 -9.63 -14.66 7.35
CA ILE A 202 -9.76 -13.74 6.20
C ILE A 202 -10.59 -12.50 6.57
N MET A 203 -11.67 -12.66 7.34
CA MET A 203 -12.41 -11.51 7.89
C MET A 203 -11.48 -10.56 8.64
N SER A 204 -10.65 -11.10 9.54
CA SER A 204 -9.77 -10.28 10.37
C SER A 204 -8.75 -9.50 9.54
N TRP A 205 -8.25 -10.10 8.46
CA TRP A 205 -7.37 -9.46 7.49
C TRP A 205 -8.08 -8.37 6.71
N PHE A 206 -9.27 -8.66 6.17
CA PHE A 206 -10.09 -7.70 5.43
C PHE A 206 -10.37 -6.45 6.28
N LEU A 207 -10.80 -6.64 7.52
CA LEU A 207 -11.07 -5.53 8.44
C LEU A 207 -9.80 -4.77 8.81
N ALA A 208 -8.63 -5.42 8.87
CA ALA A 208 -7.37 -4.73 9.14
C ALA A 208 -6.95 -3.83 7.96
N LEU A 209 -7.17 -4.28 6.72
CA LEU A 209 -6.96 -3.51 5.50
C LEU A 209 -7.94 -2.33 5.41
N GLU A 210 -9.25 -2.57 5.54
CA GLU A 210 -10.29 -1.52 5.47
C GLU A 210 -10.08 -0.40 6.48
N THR A 211 -9.58 -0.75 7.68
CA THR A 211 -9.37 0.23 8.75
C THR A 211 -8.01 0.93 8.68
N GLY A 212 -7.16 0.61 7.70
CA GLY A 212 -5.79 1.12 7.60
C GLY A 212 -4.88 0.71 8.77
N ARG A 213 -5.27 -0.31 9.54
CA ARG A 213 -4.51 -0.80 10.71
C ARG A 213 -3.35 -1.71 10.32
N PHE A 214 -3.35 -2.18 9.09
CA PHE A 214 -2.30 -3.00 8.51
C PHE A 214 -1.82 -2.34 7.23
N CYS A 215 -0.50 -2.24 7.11
CA CYS A 215 0.16 -1.77 5.89
C CYS A 215 0.90 -2.95 5.29
N PHE A 216 0.95 -3.03 3.96
CA PHE A 216 1.44 -4.20 3.26
C PHE A 216 2.33 -3.83 2.08
N PRO A 217 3.25 -4.72 1.68
CA PRO A 217 4.11 -4.49 0.52
C PRO A 217 3.30 -4.59 -0.77
N ALA A 218 3.44 -3.58 -1.62
CA ALA A 218 2.90 -3.54 -2.96
C ALA A 218 3.75 -2.61 -3.83
N GLN A 219 3.38 -2.48 -5.10
CA GLN A 219 4.11 -1.68 -6.07
C GLN A 219 3.27 -0.48 -6.53
N VAL A 220 3.94 0.67 -6.65
CA VAL A 220 3.34 1.95 -7.05
C VAL A 220 3.94 2.38 -8.38
N TYR A 221 3.09 2.52 -9.39
CA TYR A 221 3.43 3.13 -10.66
C TYR A 221 3.63 4.64 -10.54
N ASN A 222 4.56 5.16 -11.34
CA ASN A 222 4.89 6.59 -11.47
C ASN A 222 5.04 7.25 -10.09
N ARG A 223 5.99 6.77 -9.28
CA ARG A 223 6.30 7.35 -7.97
C ARG A 223 6.35 8.88 -8.04
N GLU A 224 5.87 9.54 -6.98
CA GLU A 224 5.80 11.01 -6.88
C GLU A 224 4.98 11.62 -8.03
N ASN A 225 3.89 10.93 -8.37
CA ASN A 225 2.95 11.30 -9.43
C ASN A 225 3.60 11.51 -10.81
N GLY A 226 4.62 10.71 -11.15
CA GLY A 226 5.27 10.78 -12.44
C GLY A 226 6.08 12.05 -12.63
N HIS A 227 6.74 12.55 -11.58
CA HIS A 227 7.81 13.51 -11.77
C HIS A 227 8.81 12.97 -12.83
N VAL A 228 9.34 13.84 -13.68
CA VAL A 228 10.08 13.49 -14.92
C VAL A 228 11.04 12.30 -14.78
N GLY A 229 11.80 12.23 -13.69
CA GLY A 229 12.77 11.14 -13.42
C GLY A 229 12.17 9.78 -13.03
N PHE A 230 10.87 9.69 -12.80
CA PHE A 230 10.14 8.48 -12.38
C PHE A 230 8.99 8.13 -13.32
N MET A 231 8.89 8.76 -14.48
CA MET A 231 7.84 8.43 -15.44
C MET A 231 8.06 7.05 -16.05
N LEU A 232 6.95 6.33 -16.21
CA LEU A 232 6.91 4.95 -16.65
C LEU A 232 7.79 4.02 -15.79
N SER A 233 7.82 4.32 -14.48
CA SER A 233 8.53 3.51 -13.49
C SER A 233 7.57 2.91 -12.46
N CYS A 234 7.99 1.84 -11.80
CA CYS A 234 7.23 1.18 -10.75
C CYS A 234 8.16 0.80 -9.59
N TYR A 235 7.74 1.11 -8.36
CA TYR A 235 8.56 0.93 -7.16
C TYR A 235 7.83 0.20 -6.05
N ASP A 236 8.58 -0.61 -5.31
CA ASP A 236 8.09 -1.22 -4.08
C ASP A 236 7.86 -0.16 -3.00
N ALA A 237 6.70 -0.25 -2.34
CA ALA A 237 6.31 0.60 -1.24
C ALA A 237 5.48 -0.19 -0.22
N GLU A 238 5.52 0.26 1.02
CA GLU A 238 4.56 -0.17 2.02
C GLU A 238 3.32 0.72 1.92
N LEU A 239 2.15 0.10 1.69
CA LEU A 239 0.89 0.80 1.49
C LEU A 239 -0.01 0.70 2.71
N CYS A 240 -0.56 1.84 3.14
CA CYS A 240 -1.61 1.91 4.15
C CYS A 240 -2.86 2.53 3.52
N TYR A 241 -4.00 1.86 3.62
CA TYR A 241 -5.27 2.34 3.08
C TYR A 241 -5.94 3.38 3.99
N ASP A 242 -6.50 4.43 3.41
CA ASP A 242 -7.35 5.42 4.07
C ASP A 242 -8.78 5.33 3.51
N GLN A 243 -9.68 4.81 4.34
CA GLN A 243 -11.10 4.68 4.02
C GLN A 243 -11.81 6.01 3.76
N ARG A 244 -11.33 7.13 4.33
CA ARG A 244 -12.04 8.43 4.21
C ARG A 244 -11.90 9.04 2.83
N THR A 245 -10.75 8.81 2.21
CA THR A 245 -10.42 9.33 0.87
C THR A 245 -10.49 8.26 -0.20
N ASP A 246 -10.62 6.99 0.17
CA ASP A 246 -10.53 5.83 -0.73
C ASP A 246 -9.20 5.81 -1.50
N THR A 247 -8.10 6.09 -0.78
CA THR A 247 -6.75 6.14 -1.35
C THR A 247 -5.72 5.53 -0.40
N PHE A 248 -4.47 5.52 -0.82
CA PHE A 248 -3.36 4.95 -0.09
C PHE A 248 -2.31 5.99 0.29
N GLN A 249 -1.70 5.78 1.45
CA GLN A 249 -0.39 6.33 1.77
C GLN A 249 0.66 5.29 1.38
N ALA A 250 1.56 5.67 0.48
CA ALA A 250 2.70 4.86 0.08
C ALA A 250 3.96 5.34 0.80
N ARG A 251 4.66 4.41 1.44
CA ARG A 251 5.90 4.65 2.16
C ARG A 251 7.03 3.88 1.48
N TYR A 252 7.95 4.61 0.87
CA TYR A 252 9.10 4.02 0.19
C TYR A 252 10.24 3.76 1.16
N SER A 253 10.99 2.69 0.92
CA SER A 253 12.18 2.37 1.72
C SER A 253 13.14 3.57 1.80
N PRO A 254 13.73 3.86 2.97
CA PRO A 254 14.71 4.93 3.09
C PRO A 254 15.98 4.60 2.29
N HIS A 255 16.63 5.63 1.76
CA HIS A 255 17.80 5.48 0.88
C HIS A 255 19.01 6.18 1.51
N GLY A 256 19.96 5.41 2.04
CA GLY A 256 21.14 5.96 2.71
C GLY A 256 20.76 6.95 3.82
N ARG A 257 21.18 8.22 3.69
CA ARG A 257 20.84 9.31 4.62
C ARG A 257 19.54 10.05 4.31
N ARG A 258 18.84 9.71 3.22
CA ARG A 258 17.60 10.41 2.81
C ARG A 258 16.44 9.99 3.71
N ALA A 259 15.57 10.96 4.00
CA ALA A 259 14.34 10.70 4.71
C ALA A 259 13.46 9.70 3.94
N VAL A 260 12.63 8.98 4.69
CA VAL A 260 11.57 8.12 4.13
C VAL A 260 10.67 8.98 3.25
N ALA A 261 10.57 8.64 1.97
CA ALA A 261 9.64 9.30 1.06
C ALA A 261 8.23 8.75 1.33
N ILE A 262 7.28 9.65 1.49
CA ILE A 262 5.87 9.32 1.72
C ILE A 262 5.06 10.03 0.65
N GLU A 263 4.29 9.26 -0.11
CA GLU A 263 3.32 9.75 -1.06
C GLU A 263 1.91 9.51 -0.49
N ASN A 264 1.09 10.56 -0.45
CA ASN A 264 -0.29 10.47 0.03
C ASN A 264 -1.24 10.52 -1.15
N ASN A 265 -2.46 10.02 -0.94
CA ASN A 265 -3.53 10.01 -1.95
C ASN A 265 -3.18 9.20 -3.20
N VAL A 266 -2.43 8.11 -3.05
CA VAL A 266 -2.14 7.20 -4.16
C VAL A 266 -3.43 6.45 -4.52
N PRO A 267 -3.92 6.57 -5.77
CA PRO A 267 -5.18 5.96 -6.17
C PRO A 267 -5.00 4.49 -6.58
N TRP A 268 -6.08 3.71 -6.57
CA TRP A 268 -6.07 2.27 -6.85
C TRP A 268 -5.46 1.93 -8.22
N GLU A 269 -5.64 2.77 -9.24
CA GLU A 269 -5.20 2.54 -10.62
C GLU A 269 -3.68 2.48 -10.72
N ARG A 270 -2.97 3.18 -9.83
CA ARG A 270 -1.51 3.25 -9.76
C ARG A 270 -0.87 2.13 -8.95
N LEU A 271 -1.66 1.16 -8.47
CA LEU A 271 -1.17 0.07 -7.64
C LEU A 271 -1.19 -1.26 -8.39
N ARG A 272 -0.22 -2.11 -8.06
CA ARG A 272 -0.23 -3.54 -8.39
C ARG A 272 0.39 -4.35 -7.26
N ALA A 273 0.07 -5.65 -7.22
CA ALA A 273 0.81 -6.58 -6.37
C ALA A 273 2.28 -6.68 -6.83
N PRO A 274 3.24 -6.95 -5.91
CA PRO A 274 4.62 -7.23 -6.30
C PRO A 274 4.66 -8.46 -7.20
N LEU A 275 5.35 -8.32 -8.34
CA LEU A 275 5.40 -9.36 -9.37
C LEU A 275 6.42 -10.46 -9.07
N VAL A 276 7.46 -10.11 -8.32
CA VAL A 276 8.55 -11.00 -7.96
C VAL A 276 8.75 -10.93 -6.46
N ASP A 277 9.01 -12.07 -5.85
CA ASP A 277 9.26 -12.21 -4.41
C ASP A 277 10.73 -11.94 -4.02
N THR A 278 11.44 -11.18 -4.86
CA THR A 278 12.85 -10.81 -4.64
C THR A 278 12.93 -9.50 -3.88
N SER A 279 13.99 -9.31 -3.09
CA SER A 279 14.26 -8.02 -2.46
C SER A 279 14.35 -6.94 -3.54
N PRO A 280 13.88 -5.71 -3.25
CA PRO A 280 14.06 -4.57 -4.16
C PRO A 280 15.54 -4.26 -4.46
N HIS A 281 16.49 -4.79 -3.68
CA HIS A 281 17.93 -4.60 -3.87
C HIS A 281 18.59 -5.72 -4.68
N ASP A 282 17.85 -6.81 -4.93
CA ASP A 282 18.37 -7.97 -5.64
C ASP A 282 18.07 -7.81 -7.14
N LEU A 283 19.08 -8.14 -7.95
CA LEU A 283 18.93 -8.16 -9.39
C LEU A 283 18.03 -9.35 -9.78
N HIS A 284 16.99 -9.07 -10.55
CA HIS A 284 16.13 -10.09 -11.13
C HIS A 284 16.88 -10.91 -12.17
N ILE A 285 16.74 -12.23 -12.10
CA ILE A 285 17.33 -13.16 -13.05
C ILE A 285 16.41 -13.28 -14.25
N SER A 286 16.81 -12.68 -15.37
CA SER A 286 16.06 -12.64 -16.62
C SER A 286 16.04 -14.02 -17.29
N ASP A 287 14.87 -14.65 -17.36
CA ASP A 287 14.65 -15.94 -18.06
C ASP A 287 14.20 -15.76 -19.52
N CYS A 288 13.66 -14.58 -19.85
CA CYS A 288 13.03 -14.29 -21.15
C CYS A 288 13.98 -13.81 -22.26
N LEU A 289 15.27 -13.61 -21.98
CA LEU A 289 16.19 -12.90 -22.91
C LEU A 289 16.30 -13.55 -24.28
N ASN A 290 16.25 -14.87 -24.38
CA ASN A 290 16.33 -15.59 -25.65
C ASN A 290 15.04 -15.49 -26.50
N GLU A 291 13.92 -15.14 -25.88
CA GLU A 291 12.60 -15.08 -26.53
C GLU A 291 12.22 -13.66 -26.98
N LEU A 292 13.00 -12.65 -26.57
CA LEU A 292 12.74 -11.25 -26.91
C LEU A 292 12.84 -11.00 -28.42
N ARG A 293 11.77 -10.42 -28.97
CA ARG A 293 11.64 -10.01 -30.37
C ARG A 293 11.32 -8.51 -30.44
N PRO A 294 11.71 -7.82 -31.52
CA PRO A 294 11.29 -6.43 -31.73
C PRO A 294 9.77 -6.28 -31.61
N GLY A 295 9.35 -5.23 -30.92
CA GLY A 295 7.94 -4.97 -30.58
C GLY A 295 7.48 -5.57 -29.25
N ASP A 296 8.23 -6.50 -28.64
CA ASP A 296 7.90 -7.02 -27.32
C ASP A 296 7.97 -5.92 -26.25
N HIS A 297 7.00 -5.91 -25.35
CA HIS A 297 6.98 -5.01 -24.20
C HIS A 297 7.74 -5.60 -23.02
N ILE A 298 8.53 -4.78 -22.33
CA ILE A 298 9.40 -5.24 -21.24
C ILE A 298 9.38 -4.27 -20.04
N GLU A 299 9.78 -4.81 -18.90
CA GLU A 299 10.23 -4.03 -17.75
C GLU A 299 11.70 -4.32 -17.47
N ILE A 300 12.49 -3.28 -17.24
CA ILE A 300 13.89 -3.39 -16.84
C ILE A 300 14.11 -2.79 -15.46
N GLN A 301 14.90 -3.47 -14.64
CA GLN A 301 15.37 -2.94 -13.37
C GLN A 301 16.42 -1.85 -13.60
N TRP A 302 16.24 -0.70 -12.97
CA TRP A 302 17.24 0.36 -12.93
C TRP A 302 17.39 0.93 -11.51
N ARG A 303 18.60 1.35 -11.14
CA ARG A 303 18.90 2.06 -9.90
C ARG A 303 19.97 3.11 -10.13
N ARG A 304 19.89 4.22 -9.40
CA ARG A 304 20.88 5.30 -9.54
C ARG A 304 22.27 4.92 -9.05
N ASN A 305 22.36 4.19 -7.94
CA ASN A 305 23.61 3.66 -7.41
C ASN A 305 23.30 2.41 -6.55
N LYS A 306 24.34 1.74 -6.05
CA LYS A 306 24.20 0.47 -5.31
C LYS A 306 23.52 0.59 -3.94
N GLU A 307 23.36 1.81 -3.41
CA GLU A 307 22.59 2.06 -2.19
C GLU A 307 21.09 2.19 -2.45
N PHE A 308 20.68 2.38 -3.71
CA PHE A 308 19.26 2.45 -4.09
C PHE A 308 18.73 1.07 -4.45
N PRO A 309 17.47 0.76 -4.09
CA PRO A 309 16.77 -0.37 -4.65
C PRO A 309 16.51 -0.13 -6.13
N TYR A 310 16.31 -1.21 -6.86
CA TYR A 310 15.81 -1.15 -8.22
C TYR A 310 14.35 -0.67 -8.23
N GLY A 311 14.04 0.18 -9.20
CA GLY A 311 12.68 0.30 -9.73
C GLY A 311 12.57 -0.45 -11.05
N TRP A 312 11.36 -0.58 -11.56
CA TRP A 312 11.07 -1.19 -12.86
C TRP A 312 10.68 -0.11 -13.86
N TRP A 313 11.36 -0.03 -14.99
CA TRP A 313 11.05 0.89 -16.08
C TRP A 313 10.46 0.14 -17.25
N TYR A 314 9.37 0.68 -17.78
CA TYR A 314 8.77 0.17 -18.99
C TYR A 314 9.58 0.55 -20.23
N GLY A 315 9.72 -0.41 -21.15
CA GLY A 315 10.32 -0.21 -22.46
C GLY A 315 9.75 -1.17 -23.50
N VAL A 316 10.27 -1.07 -24.72
CA VAL A 316 9.95 -1.95 -25.84
C VAL A 316 11.24 -2.48 -26.45
N VAL A 317 11.23 -3.70 -26.96
CA VAL A 317 12.36 -4.23 -27.72
C VAL A 317 12.39 -3.56 -29.09
N GLY A 318 13.51 -2.89 -29.37
CA GLY A 318 13.75 -2.18 -30.63
C GLY A 318 14.37 -3.06 -31.71
N HIS A 319 14.59 -2.44 -32.87
CA HIS A 319 15.35 -3.04 -33.96
C HIS A 319 16.83 -2.67 -33.87
N LEU A 320 17.70 -3.55 -34.37
CA LEU A 320 19.12 -3.22 -34.57
C LEU A 320 19.23 -2.12 -35.62
N ALA A 321 20.25 -1.25 -35.50
CA ALA A 321 20.47 -0.15 -36.46
C ALA A 321 20.70 -0.62 -37.91
N SER A 322 21.12 -1.87 -38.11
CA SER A 322 21.29 -2.49 -39.43
C SER A 322 20.01 -3.08 -40.01
N CYS A 323 18.91 -3.06 -39.27
CA CYS A 323 17.61 -3.61 -39.66
C CYS A 323 16.67 -2.47 -40.06
N ASP A 324 15.97 -2.63 -41.18
CA ASP A 324 15.00 -1.66 -41.71
C ASP A 324 13.60 -1.79 -41.07
N GLY A 325 13.44 -2.71 -40.12
CA GLY A 325 12.16 -2.97 -39.45
C GLY A 325 11.19 -3.82 -40.27
N ASN A 326 11.59 -4.37 -41.42
CA ASN A 326 10.70 -5.19 -42.24
C ASN A 326 10.45 -6.56 -41.59
N GLU A 327 9.19 -6.83 -41.24
CA GLU A 327 8.77 -8.07 -40.57
C GLU A 327 9.21 -9.34 -41.32
N ASN A 328 9.23 -9.32 -42.66
CA ASN A 328 9.55 -10.50 -43.47
C ASN A 328 11.05 -10.86 -43.48
N TYR A 329 11.92 -9.88 -43.21
CA TYR A 329 13.38 -10.07 -43.28
C TYR A 329 14.09 -9.77 -41.95
N CYS A 330 13.34 -9.45 -40.91
CA CYS A 330 13.89 -9.12 -39.60
C CYS A 330 14.57 -10.34 -38.95
N ARG A 331 15.89 -10.22 -38.73
CA ARG A 331 16.71 -11.24 -38.05
C ARG A 331 17.23 -10.77 -36.68
N CYS A 332 16.70 -9.68 -36.13
CA CYS A 332 17.12 -9.15 -34.83
C CYS A 332 16.95 -10.17 -33.69
N HIS A 333 15.97 -11.08 -33.78
CA HIS A 333 15.76 -12.13 -32.78
C HIS A 333 16.90 -13.17 -32.72
N ASN A 334 17.68 -13.31 -33.80
CA ASN A 334 18.81 -14.24 -33.87
C ASN A 334 20.13 -13.59 -33.46
N SER A 335 20.16 -12.27 -33.26
CA SER A 335 21.35 -11.59 -32.79
C SER A 335 21.49 -11.74 -31.28
N ASP A 336 22.72 -11.92 -30.82
CA ASP A 336 23.05 -11.89 -29.39
C ASP A 336 22.81 -10.49 -28.79
N THR A 337 22.77 -9.43 -29.60
CA THR A 337 22.48 -8.08 -29.14
C THR A 337 20.98 -7.77 -29.22
N VAL A 338 20.41 -7.26 -28.14
CA VAL A 338 19.03 -6.77 -28.07
C VAL A 338 19.03 -5.27 -27.81
N VAL A 339 18.25 -4.52 -28.60
CA VAL A 339 18.03 -3.09 -28.39
C VAL A 339 16.79 -2.90 -27.54
N LEU A 340 16.89 -2.07 -26.51
CA LEU A 340 15.76 -1.64 -25.70
C LEU A 340 15.47 -0.16 -25.98
N GLU A 341 14.21 0.13 -26.23
CA GLU A 341 13.69 1.44 -26.59
C GLU A 341 12.77 1.99 -25.48
N PHE A 342 13.03 3.24 -25.11
CA PHE A 342 12.28 4.02 -24.14
C PHE A 342 11.66 5.22 -24.86
N ASN A 343 10.54 4.96 -25.51
CA ASN A 343 9.86 5.90 -26.40
C ASN A 343 9.27 7.14 -25.69
N GLN A 344 9.29 7.18 -24.36
CA GLN A 344 9.00 8.39 -23.59
C GLN A 344 10.05 9.49 -23.77
N TYR A 345 11.27 9.16 -24.22
CA TYR A 345 12.35 10.13 -24.43
C TYR A 345 12.48 10.56 -25.90
N ALA A 346 12.91 11.80 -26.11
CA ALA A 346 13.16 12.40 -27.43
C ALA A 346 14.23 11.63 -28.22
N LEU A 347 14.17 11.70 -29.55
CA LEU A 347 15.06 10.95 -30.47
C LEU A 347 16.56 11.14 -30.19
N GLY A 348 16.96 12.33 -29.74
CA GLY A 348 18.35 12.65 -29.41
C GLY A 348 18.76 12.32 -27.97
N SER A 349 17.84 11.84 -27.14
CA SER A 349 18.11 11.59 -25.72
C SER A 349 18.96 10.34 -25.55
N ARG A 350 20.02 10.43 -24.75
CA ARG A 350 20.88 9.28 -24.40
C ARG A 350 20.14 8.18 -23.64
N TRP A 351 18.99 8.50 -23.04
CA TRP A 351 18.15 7.57 -22.27
C TRP A 351 17.16 6.80 -23.14
N ARG A 352 17.05 7.15 -24.42
CA ARG A 352 16.06 6.56 -25.33
C ARG A 352 16.39 5.13 -25.72
N HIS A 353 17.67 4.81 -25.88
CA HIS A 353 18.11 3.50 -26.34
C HIS A 353 19.18 2.95 -25.41
N THR A 354 19.10 1.65 -25.13
CA THR A 354 20.24 0.90 -24.59
C THR A 354 20.34 -0.45 -25.29
N THR A 355 21.48 -1.11 -25.16
CA THR A 355 21.73 -2.43 -25.74
C THR A 355 22.14 -3.40 -24.65
N ILE A 356 21.70 -4.64 -24.76
CA ILE A 356 22.06 -5.73 -23.85
C ILE A 356 22.51 -6.95 -24.67
N ASP A 357 23.25 -7.85 -24.04
CA ASP A 357 23.62 -9.15 -24.60
C ASP A 357 22.67 -10.24 -24.12
N ARG A 358 22.26 -11.21 -24.97
CA ARG A 358 21.36 -12.30 -24.59
C ARG A 358 22.01 -13.38 -23.73
N LYS A 359 23.31 -13.63 -23.93
CA LYS A 359 24.03 -14.78 -23.37
C LYS A 359 24.76 -14.43 -22.09
N GLU A 360 25.41 -13.27 -22.06
CA GLU A 360 26.28 -12.84 -20.96
C GLU A 360 25.68 -11.67 -20.16
N HIS A 361 24.36 -11.52 -20.19
CA HIS A 361 23.68 -10.39 -19.55
C HIS A 361 23.93 -10.37 -18.04
N ARG A 362 24.30 -9.19 -17.54
CA ARG A 362 24.49 -8.92 -16.11
C ARG A 362 24.05 -7.50 -15.79
N GLU A 363 24.20 -7.10 -14.53
CA GLU A 363 24.08 -5.68 -14.21
C GLU A 363 25.15 -4.88 -14.97
N GLU A 364 24.70 -3.92 -15.76
CA GLU A 364 25.50 -2.98 -16.52
C GLU A 364 25.26 -1.55 -16.02
N GLY A 365 26.11 -0.62 -16.46
CA GLY A 365 26.01 0.79 -16.11
C GLY A 365 27.11 1.30 -15.18
N ASN A 366 26.95 2.53 -14.71
CA ASN A 366 27.97 3.28 -13.98
C ASN A 366 27.34 4.29 -13.00
N GLU A 367 28.14 4.92 -12.15
CA GLU A 367 27.66 5.93 -11.17
C GLU A 367 27.00 7.17 -11.80
N GLY A 368 27.34 7.51 -13.04
CA GLY A 368 26.79 8.66 -13.76
C GLY A 368 25.41 8.39 -14.37
N ASP A 369 25.22 7.21 -14.96
CA ASP A 369 24.00 6.85 -15.70
C ASP A 369 23.09 5.88 -14.91
N GLY A 370 23.55 5.41 -13.76
CA GLY A 370 22.91 4.36 -12.99
C GLY A 370 23.25 2.97 -13.52
N PHE A 371 22.70 1.99 -12.82
CA PHE A 371 22.89 0.57 -13.08
C PHE A 371 21.56 -0.05 -13.49
N TYR A 372 21.58 -0.93 -14.49
CA TYR A 372 20.41 -1.64 -14.98
C TYR A 372 20.75 -3.10 -15.30
N GLY A 373 19.76 -3.97 -15.33
CA GLY A 373 20.03 -5.36 -15.72
C GLY A 373 18.80 -6.26 -15.76
N GLY A 374 18.15 -6.51 -14.63
CA GLY A 374 17.06 -7.48 -14.56
C GLY A 374 15.93 -7.13 -15.52
N ILE A 375 15.55 -8.04 -16.42
CA ILE A 375 14.56 -7.81 -17.48
C ILE A 375 13.46 -8.85 -17.39
N ARG A 376 12.24 -8.36 -17.53
CA ARG A 376 11.03 -9.15 -17.59
C ARG A 376 10.26 -8.80 -18.86
N LYS A 377 9.81 -9.82 -19.59
CA LYS A 377 8.87 -9.65 -20.70
C LYS A 377 7.44 -9.49 -20.16
N LEU A 378 6.70 -8.52 -20.70
CA LEU A 378 5.29 -8.32 -20.41
C LEU A 378 4.46 -9.20 -21.34
N GLY A 379 3.72 -10.15 -20.76
CA GLY A 379 2.90 -11.09 -21.51
C GLY A 379 1.40 -10.79 -21.50
N SER A 380 0.91 -9.99 -20.55
CA SER A 380 -0.52 -9.69 -20.42
C SER A 380 -0.89 -8.36 -21.06
N ASP A 381 -1.99 -8.37 -21.82
CA ASP A 381 -2.55 -7.16 -22.43
C ASP A 381 -3.00 -6.16 -21.37
N GLU A 382 -3.42 -6.62 -20.19
CA GLU A 382 -3.81 -5.76 -19.07
C GLU A 382 -2.63 -4.96 -18.50
N GLU A 383 -1.45 -5.57 -18.35
CA GLU A 383 -0.22 -4.88 -17.91
C GLU A 383 0.21 -3.85 -18.94
N ILE A 384 0.25 -4.23 -20.22
CA ILE A 384 0.63 -3.34 -21.32
C ILE A 384 -0.34 -2.15 -21.40
N SER A 385 -1.65 -2.41 -21.30
CA SER A 385 -2.68 -1.37 -21.32
C SER A 385 -2.57 -0.44 -20.11
N THR A 386 -2.15 -0.95 -18.96
CA THR A 386 -1.91 -0.13 -17.76
C THR A 386 -0.75 0.83 -17.99
N TRP A 387 0.37 0.37 -18.56
CA TRP A 387 1.49 1.24 -18.92
C TRP A 387 1.11 2.29 -19.97
N LYS A 388 0.35 1.90 -21.01
CA LYS A 388 -0.15 2.83 -22.03
C LYS A 388 -1.07 3.92 -21.44
N ARG A 389 -1.88 3.60 -20.43
CA ARG A 389 -2.71 4.58 -19.73
C ARG A 389 -1.89 5.55 -18.86
N LEU A 390 -0.73 5.09 -18.38
CA LEU A 390 0.20 5.87 -17.57
C LEU A 390 1.24 6.64 -18.40
N TRP A 391 1.10 6.60 -19.73
CA TRP A 391 2.01 7.25 -20.66
C TRP A 391 2.00 8.77 -20.47
N PRO A 392 3.17 9.44 -20.51
CA PRO A 392 3.23 10.88 -20.36
C PRO A 392 2.54 11.59 -21.54
N ALA A 393 1.90 12.72 -21.25
CA ALA A 393 1.27 13.55 -22.27
C ALA A 393 2.29 14.27 -23.18
N GLU A 394 3.50 14.49 -22.67
CA GLU A 394 4.59 15.19 -23.35
C GLU A 394 5.83 14.28 -23.45
N ILE A 395 6.61 14.46 -24.52
CA ILE A 395 7.88 13.74 -24.71
C ILE A 395 8.95 14.37 -23.81
N LEU A 396 9.73 13.53 -23.13
CA LEU A 396 10.82 13.97 -22.28
C LEU A 396 12.09 14.31 -23.08
N GLU A 397 12.77 15.39 -22.71
CA GLU A 397 14.07 15.80 -23.26
C GLU A 397 15.24 14.96 -22.71
#